data_AF-A0A379WUH8-F1
#
_entry.id   AF-A0A379WUH8-F1
#
_cell.length_a   1.000
_cell.length_b   1.000
_cell.length_c   1.000
_cell.angle_alpha   90.00
_cell.angle_beta   90.00
_cell.angle_gamma   90.00
#
_symmetry.space_group_name_H-M   'P 1'
#
loop_
_entity.id
_entity.type
_entity.pdbx_description
1 polymer ?
#
loop_
_entity_poly.entity_id
_entity_poly.type
_entity_poly.pdbx_seq_one_letter_code
_entity_poly.pdbx_strand_id
1 'polypeptide(L)'
;MLLVNEWLAQEINARLSVEVSGEPWYFFGHCTEVTALPGAPAQWAAIFAHFGAKLENVSVGCCGMAGTYGHELTNHKNSLGIYELSWHQAMQRLPRNRCLATGYSCRSQVKRIEGTGVRHPLQALLEIIG
;
A
#
# COMPACT_ATOMS: atom_id res chain seq x y z
N MET A 1 -3.33 -15.90 -13.63
CA MET A 1 -2.96 -15.91 -12.20
C MET A 1 -3.50 -14.61 -11.62
N LEU A 2 -4.35 -14.69 -10.59
CA LEU A 2 -4.97 -13.52 -9.97
C LEU A 2 -3.98 -12.80 -9.04
N LEU A 3 -4.10 -11.48 -8.93
CA LEU A 3 -3.51 -10.73 -7.83
C LEU A 3 -4.22 -11.09 -6.52
N VAL A 4 -3.56 -10.81 -5.40
CA VAL A 4 -4.07 -11.23 -4.09
C VAL A 4 -5.38 -10.53 -3.71
N ASN A 5 -5.55 -9.26 -4.08
CA ASN A 5 -6.79 -8.51 -3.90
C ASN A 5 -7.92 -9.06 -4.78
N GLU A 6 -7.61 -9.50 -6.01
CA GLU A 6 -8.61 -10.08 -6.91
C GLU A 6 -9.13 -11.41 -6.37
N TRP A 7 -8.21 -12.28 -5.91
CA TRP A 7 -8.58 -13.52 -5.24
C TRP A 7 -9.39 -13.25 -3.96
N LEU A 8 -8.89 -12.36 -3.09
CA LEU A 8 -9.55 -12.08 -1.81
C LEU A 8 -10.96 -11.51 -2.02
N ALA A 9 -11.15 -10.63 -3.00
CA ALA A 9 -12.47 -10.09 -3.33
C ALA A 9 -13.50 -11.17 -3.73
N GLN A 10 -13.04 -12.31 -4.26
CA GLN A 10 -13.92 -13.44 -4.59
C GLN A 10 -14.30 -14.25 -3.34
N GLU A 11 -13.37 -14.41 -2.40
CA GLU A 11 -13.54 -15.27 -1.21
C GLU A 11 -14.32 -14.62 -0.07
N ILE A 12 -14.31 -13.29 0.06
CA ILE A 12 -14.90 -12.60 1.23
C ILE A 12 -16.43 -12.74 1.34
N ASN A 13 -17.12 -13.15 0.28
CA ASN A 13 -18.59 -13.27 0.24
C ASN A 13 -19.17 -14.28 1.24
N ALA A 14 -18.35 -15.19 1.80
CA ALA A 14 -18.79 -16.14 2.81
C ALA A 14 -18.95 -15.53 4.22
N ARG A 15 -18.54 -14.26 4.43
CA ARG A 15 -18.63 -13.57 5.72
C ARG A 15 -19.66 -12.45 5.70
N LEU A 16 -20.26 -12.20 6.86
CA LEU A 16 -21.13 -11.04 7.06
C LEU A 16 -20.26 -9.78 7.11
N SER A 17 -20.67 -8.76 6.35
CA SER A 17 -20.03 -7.45 6.38
C SER A 17 -20.24 -6.76 7.72
N VAL A 18 -19.21 -6.06 8.21
CA VAL A 18 -19.26 -5.25 9.44
C VAL A 18 -19.43 -3.76 9.09
N GLU A 19 -20.10 -3.00 9.95
CA GLU A 19 -20.20 -1.55 9.79
C GLU A 19 -18.82 -0.88 9.87
N VAL A 20 -18.56 0.04 8.93
CA VAL A 20 -17.27 0.74 8.86
C VAL A 20 -17.15 1.77 9.99
N SER A 21 -16.07 1.68 10.77
CA SER A 21 -15.81 2.61 11.87
C SER A 21 -14.31 2.89 12.07
N GLY A 22 -14.00 3.87 12.93
CA GLY A 22 -12.64 4.22 13.31
C GLY A 22 -11.88 5.07 12.30
N GLU A 23 -10.59 5.29 12.59
CA GLU A 23 -9.70 6.08 11.72
C GLU A 23 -9.33 5.34 10.43
N PRO A 24 -9.12 6.08 9.32
CA PRO A 24 -8.72 5.48 8.06
C PRO A 24 -7.34 4.84 8.10
N TRP A 25 -7.20 3.80 7.30
CA TRP A 25 -5.94 3.28 6.79
C TRP A 25 -5.60 3.98 5.47
N TYR A 26 -4.32 4.04 5.12
CA TYR A 26 -3.86 4.76 3.93
C TYR A 26 -3.13 3.82 2.97
N PHE A 27 -3.67 3.69 1.76
CA PHE A 27 -3.20 2.77 0.74
C PHE A 27 -2.21 3.42 -0.22
N PHE A 28 -1.01 2.87 -0.29
CA PHE A 28 0.04 3.20 -1.23
C PHE A 28 0.21 2.05 -2.23
N GLY A 29 -0.54 2.12 -3.33
CA GLY A 29 -0.51 1.10 -4.38
C GLY A 29 0.87 1.00 -5.06
N HIS A 30 1.29 -0.21 -5.40
CA HIS A 30 2.49 -0.40 -6.20
C HIS A 30 2.22 0.13 -7.63
N CYS A 31 3.17 0.87 -8.21
CA CYS A 31 2.95 1.49 -9.53
C CYS A 31 2.56 0.47 -10.60
N THR A 32 3.22 -0.69 -10.68
CA THR A 32 2.85 -1.76 -11.62
C THR A 32 1.46 -2.34 -11.36
N GLU A 33 1.04 -2.46 -10.09
CA GLU A 33 -0.30 -2.97 -9.74
C GLU A 33 -1.37 -1.99 -10.22
N VAL A 34 -1.20 -0.70 -9.91
CA VAL A 34 -2.17 0.34 -10.28
C VAL A 34 -2.20 0.57 -11.80
N THR A 35 -1.05 0.44 -12.49
CA THR A 35 -1.00 0.52 -13.95
C THR A 35 -1.67 -0.68 -14.61
N ALA A 36 -1.41 -1.91 -14.13
CA ALA A 36 -2.01 -3.11 -14.70
C ALA A 36 -3.50 -3.26 -14.36
N LEU A 37 -3.89 -2.80 -13.17
CA LEU A 37 -5.25 -2.87 -12.64
C LEU A 37 -5.62 -1.53 -11.98
N PRO A 38 -6.10 -0.54 -12.76
CA PRO A 38 -6.49 0.78 -12.23
C PRO A 38 -7.57 0.71 -11.14
N GLY A 39 -8.37 -0.36 -11.11
CA GLY A 39 -9.39 -0.61 -10.09
C GLY A 39 -8.86 -1.16 -8.76
N ALA A 40 -7.56 -1.50 -8.66
CA ALA A 40 -6.99 -2.11 -7.46
C ALA A 40 -7.20 -1.29 -6.17
N PRO A 41 -7.04 0.05 -6.15
CA PRO A 41 -7.32 0.84 -4.95
C PRO A 41 -8.77 0.71 -4.47
N ALA A 42 -9.74 0.72 -5.40
CA ALA A 42 -11.15 0.58 -5.07
C ALA A 42 -11.48 -0.83 -4.55
N GLN A 43 -10.87 -1.86 -5.14
CA GLN A 43 -11.00 -3.24 -4.65
C GLN A 43 -10.44 -3.40 -3.23
N TRP A 44 -9.26 -2.85 -2.95
CA TRP A 44 -8.70 -2.85 -1.60
C TRP A 44 -9.59 -2.12 -0.60
N ALA A 45 -10.16 -0.97 -1.00
CA ALA A 45 -11.09 -0.24 -0.16
C ALA A 45 -12.36 -1.04 0.14
N ALA A 46 -12.93 -1.74 -0.85
CA ALA A 46 -14.08 -2.60 -0.65
C ALA A 46 -13.78 -3.79 0.28
N ILE A 47 -12.60 -4.41 0.16
CA ILE A 47 -12.15 -5.48 1.06
C ILE A 47 -12.05 -4.97 2.49
N PHE A 48 -11.42 -3.81 2.73
CA PHE A 48 -11.32 -3.23 4.06
C PHE A 48 -12.70 -2.87 4.63
N ALA A 49 -13.57 -2.29 3.80
CA ALA A 49 -14.92 -1.92 4.20
C ALA A 49 -15.75 -3.16 4.61
N HIS A 50 -15.59 -4.28 3.91
CA HIS A 50 -16.24 -5.54 4.28
C HIS A 50 -15.90 -5.98 5.72
N PHE A 51 -14.67 -5.70 6.17
CA PHE A 51 -14.21 -5.98 7.53
C PHE A 51 -14.34 -4.79 8.49
N GLY A 52 -15.20 -3.81 8.19
CA GLY A 52 -15.50 -2.69 9.08
C GLY A 52 -14.41 -1.61 9.17
N ALA A 53 -13.45 -1.61 8.24
CA ALA A 53 -12.35 -0.64 8.22
C ALA A 53 -12.43 0.30 7.01
N LYS A 54 -12.07 1.58 7.23
CA LYS A 54 -11.92 2.56 6.14
C LYS A 54 -10.51 2.47 5.56
N LEU A 55 -10.39 2.44 4.24
CA LEU A 55 -9.10 2.53 3.54
C LEU A 55 -9.16 3.63 2.47
N GLU A 56 -8.24 4.59 2.55
CA GLU A 56 -8.15 5.73 1.65
C GLU A 56 -6.97 5.57 0.69
N ASN A 57 -7.21 5.74 -0.60
CA ASN A 57 -6.14 5.73 -1.59
C ASN A 57 -5.26 6.98 -1.49
N VAL A 58 -3.95 6.80 -1.41
CA VAL A 58 -2.97 7.89 -1.51
C VAL A 58 -2.42 7.92 -2.93
N SER A 59 -2.68 9.02 -3.63
CA SER A 59 -2.18 9.22 -5.00
C SER A 59 -0.67 9.48 -5.00
N VAL A 60 0.11 8.43 -5.23
CA VAL A 60 1.58 8.49 -5.33
C VAL A 60 2.07 7.81 -6.60
N GLY A 61 3.25 8.22 -7.06
CA GLY A 61 3.96 7.57 -8.16
C GLY A 61 4.77 6.35 -7.73
N CYS A 62 5.78 5.99 -8.52
CA CYS A 62 6.76 4.97 -8.15
C CYS A 62 7.51 5.37 -6.86
N CYS A 63 7.85 4.40 -6.01
CA CYS A 63 8.67 4.64 -4.82
C CYS A 63 10.16 4.87 -5.13
N GLY A 64 10.58 4.71 -6.38
CA GLY A 64 11.97 4.86 -6.82
C GLY A 64 12.80 3.58 -6.79
N MET A 65 12.24 2.42 -6.42
CA MET A 65 13.01 1.17 -6.35
C MET A 65 13.01 0.34 -7.62
N ALA A 66 11.88 0.20 -8.32
CA ALA A 66 11.69 -0.57 -9.56
C ALA A 66 12.65 -1.79 -9.71
N GLY A 67 12.41 -2.86 -8.94
CA GLY A 67 13.31 -4.02 -8.91
C GLY A 67 14.62 -3.71 -8.18
N THR A 68 15.75 -3.92 -8.86
CA THR A 68 17.10 -3.64 -8.34
C THR A 68 17.57 -2.20 -8.57
N TYR A 69 16.83 -1.41 -9.36
CA TYR A 69 17.24 -0.05 -9.75
C TYR A 69 17.67 0.81 -8.56
N GLY A 70 16.85 0.88 -7.50
CA GLY A 70 17.17 1.67 -6.29
C GLY A 70 18.23 1.06 -5.36
N HIS A 71 18.76 -0.12 -5.69
CA HIS A 71 19.90 -0.74 -5.02
C HIS A 71 21.23 -0.45 -5.73
N GLU A 72 21.20 -0.05 -7.00
CA GLU A 72 22.41 0.25 -7.75
C GLU A 72 22.99 1.61 -7.32
N LEU A 73 24.29 1.63 -7.00
CA LEU A 73 24.97 2.84 -6.52
C LEU A 73 24.83 4.02 -7.49
N THR A 74 24.90 3.75 -8.79
CA THR A 74 24.74 4.74 -9.86
C THR A 74 23.35 5.38 -9.88
N ASN A 75 22.33 4.63 -9.47
CA ASN A 75 20.93 5.04 -9.50
C ASN A 75 20.41 5.51 -8.14
N HIS A 76 21.21 5.39 -7.07
CA HIS A 76 20.78 5.68 -5.71
C HIS A 76 20.22 7.10 -5.53
N LYS A 77 20.93 8.12 -6.04
CA LYS A 77 20.47 9.51 -5.95
C LYS A 77 19.15 9.74 -6.68
N ASN A 78 19.00 9.13 -7.86
CA ASN A 78 17.76 9.24 -8.64
C ASN A 78 16.59 8.49 -7.96
N SER A 79 16.87 7.33 -7.37
CA SER A 79 15.90 6.57 -6.58
C SER A 79 15.34 7.38 -5.42
N LEU A 80 16.20 8.11 -4.69
CA LEU A 80 15.78 9.02 -3.63
C LEU A 80 14.96 10.19 -4.18
N GLY A 81 15.42 10.82 -5.27
CA GLY A 81 14.69 11.90 -5.91
C GLY A 81 13.28 11.49 -6.37
N ILE A 82 13.10 10.28 -6.92
CA ILE A 82 11.78 9.77 -7.30
C ILE A 82 10.87 9.60 -6.08
N TYR A 83 11.41 9.11 -4.96
CA TYR A 83 10.65 8.98 -3.73
C TYR A 83 10.19 10.35 -3.19
N GLU A 84 11.04 11.37 -3.28
CA GLU A 84 10.74 12.74 -2.83
C GLU A 84 9.57 13.38 -3.61
N LEU A 85 9.34 13.01 -4.87
CA LEU A 85 8.28 13.59 -5.71
C LEU A 85 6.86 13.41 -5.14
N SER A 86 6.59 12.33 -4.39
CA SER A 86 5.24 12.07 -3.88
C SER A 86 5.20 11.27 -2.59
N TRP A 87 6.07 10.26 -2.44
CA TRP A 87 6.06 9.38 -1.29
C TRP A 87 6.50 10.09 -0.01
N HIS A 88 7.58 10.86 -0.07
CA HIS A 88 8.11 11.54 1.12
C HIS A 88 7.06 12.49 1.73
N GLN A 89 6.47 13.38 0.92
CA GLN A 89 5.46 14.32 1.39
C GLN A 89 4.22 13.61 1.97
N ALA A 90 3.81 12.48 1.41
CA ALA A 90 2.71 11.69 1.97
C ALA A 90 3.10 11.04 3.32
N MET A 91 4.30 10.47 3.43
CA MET A 91 4.80 9.87 4.67
C MET A 91 4.99 10.87 5.82
N GLN A 92 5.23 12.15 5.52
CA GLN A 92 5.35 13.20 6.54
C GLN A 92 3.99 13.69 7.06
N ARG A 93 2.91 13.53 6.28
CA ARG A 93 1.57 14.02 6.64
C ARG A 93 0.68 12.96 7.31
N LEU A 94 0.93 11.69 7.02
CA LEU A 94 0.05 10.60 7.42
C LEU A 94 0.64 9.79 8.57
N PRO A 95 -0.19 9.26 9.49
CA PRO A 95 0.27 8.41 10.57
C PRO A 95 0.84 7.12 10.01
N ARG A 96 2.17 6.95 10.15
CA ARG A 96 2.93 5.89 9.48
C ARG A 96 2.47 4.47 9.80
N ASN A 97 2.02 4.23 11.03
CA ASN A 97 1.47 2.95 11.45
C ASN A 97 0.16 2.58 10.71
N ARG A 98 -0.55 3.55 10.11
CA ARG A 98 -1.74 3.31 9.30
C ARG A 98 -1.48 3.34 7.79
N CYS A 99 -0.24 3.62 7.37
CA CYS A 99 0.16 3.53 5.97
C CYS A 99 0.44 2.07 5.57
N LEU A 100 -0.04 1.69 4.39
CA LEU A 100 0.02 0.34 3.85
C LEU A 100 0.54 0.36 2.41
N ALA A 101 1.44 -0.57 2.06
CA ALA A 101 1.96 -0.67 0.70
C ALA A 101 2.03 -2.13 0.22
N THR A 102 1.51 -2.39 -0.98
CA THR A 102 1.44 -3.73 -1.59
C THR A 102 2.81 -4.21 -2.07
N GLY A 103 3.63 -3.31 -2.61
CA GLY A 103 4.96 -3.64 -3.12
C GLY A 103 6.00 -3.89 -2.03
N TYR A 104 6.69 -5.04 -2.09
CA TYR A 104 7.83 -5.32 -1.21
C TYR A 104 8.94 -4.26 -1.31
N SER A 105 9.31 -3.88 -2.54
CA SER A 105 10.33 -2.85 -2.77
C SER A 105 9.87 -1.48 -2.25
N CYS A 106 8.58 -1.15 -2.35
CA CYS A 106 8.03 0.08 -1.74
C CYS A 106 8.19 0.07 -0.21
N ARG A 107 7.78 -1.02 0.45
CA ARG A 107 7.94 -1.17 1.91
C ARG A 107 9.39 -1.06 2.34
N SER A 108 10.29 -1.66 1.56
CA SER A 108 11.74 -1.63 1.80
C SER A 108 12.30 -0.21 1.64
N GLN A 109 11.87 0.53 0.62
CA GLN A 109 12.28 1.91 0.42
C GLN A 109 11.84 2.82 1.56
N VAL A 110 10.57 2.70 1.98
CA VAL A 110 10.06 3.44 3.14
C VAL A 110 10.90 3.13 4.38
N LYS A 111 11.23 1.87 4.65
CA LYS A 111 12.10 1.50 5.77
C LYS A 111 13.50 2.14 5.67
N ARG A 112 14.09 2.19 4.47
CA ARG A 112 15.43 2.76 4.23
C ARG A 112 15.45 4.28 4.46
N ILE A 113 14.44 5.00 3.97
CA ILE A 113 14.40 6.46 4.01
C ILE A 113 13.85 6.96 5.35
N GLU A 114 12.80 6.32 5.86
CA GLU A 114 12.05 6.78 7.01
C GLU A 114 12.46 6.09 8.33
N GLY A 115 13.41 5.16 8.27
CA GLY A 115 13.90 4.35 9.41
C GLY A 115 12.97 3.22 9.85
N THR A 116 11.68 3.34 9.59
CA THR A 116 10.64 2.34 9.91
C THR A 116 9.81 2.01 8.68
N GLY A 117 9.53 0.73 8.46
CA GLY A 117 8.72 0.29 7.32
C GLY A 117 7.21 0.53 7.51
N VAL A 118 6.46 0.22 6.46
CA VAL A 118 5.00 0.15 6.47
C VAL A 118 4.55 -1.29 6.20
N ARG A 119 3.30 -1.61 6.52
CA ARG A 119 2.75 -2.98 6.40
C ARG A 119 2.19 -3.25 5.02
N HIS A 120 2.06 -4.53 4.68
CA HIS A 120 1.21 -4.96 3.57
C HIS A 120 -0.28 -4.90 4.00
N PRO A 121 -1.22 -4.57 3.09
CA PRO A 121 -2.65 -4.55 3.44
C PRO A 121 -3.17 -5.85 4.08
N LEU A 122 -2.71 -7.02 3.65
CA LEU A 122 -3.06 -8.30 4.30
C LEU A 122 -2.64 -8.40 5.77
N GLN A 123 -1.50 -7.81 6.14
CA GLN A 123 -1.05 -7.83 7.54
C GLN A 123 -1.98 -6.97 8.41
N ALA A 124 -2.44 -5.83 7.89
CA ALA A 124 -3.44 -5.01 8.58
C ALA A 124 -4.80 -5.71 8.66
N LEU A 125 -5.25 -6.39 7.59
CA LEU A 125 -6.48 -7.18 7.64
C LEU A 125 -6.44 -8.29 8.70
N LEU A 126 -5.29 -8.96 8.87
CA LEU A 126 -5.13 -9.96 9.92
C LEU A 126 -5.33 -9.35 11.33
N GLU A 127 -4.86 -8.13 11.56
CA GLU A 127 -5.05 -7.42 12.84
C GLU A 127 -6.47 -6.87 13.03
N ILE A 128 -7.20 -6.62 11.94
CA ILE A 128 -8.59 -6.14 12.01
C ILE A 128 -9.54 -7.31 12.30
N ILE A 129 -9.23 -8.51 11.81
CA ILE A 129 -10.10 -9.70 11.90
C ILE A 129 -9.76 -10.58 13.11
N GLY A 130 -8.50 -10.57 13.56
CA GLY A 130 -8.03 -11.32 14.73
C GLY A 130 -8.38 -10.66 16.04
#